data_AF-A0A917YJX0-F1
#
_entry.id   AF-A0A917YJX0-F1
#
_cell.length_a   1.000
_cell.length_b   1.000
_cell.length_c   1.000
_cell.angle_alpha   90.00
_cell.angle_beta   90.00
_cell.angle_gamma   90.00
#
_symmetry.space_group_name_H-M   'P 1'
#
loop_
_entity.id
_entity.type
_entity.pdbx_description
1 polymer ?
#
loop_
_entity_poly.entity_id
_entity_poly.type
_entity_poly.pdbx_seq_one_letter_code
_entity_poly.pdbx_strand_id
1 'polypeptide(L)'
;MSLIQRITDLAQRVAVECKALRTLVNGNAADLSALTTTAKGNLVLAVNELKSAIDALVAGGGAAINDATTTTTTTWSSSKIATEIGDEIATALAALTSGAPGALDTLDELAAALGDDANFASTITTALGNRVRVDAAQSLTTPQQVQARSNIGAQSAAEIGDPETNYVTTFNAGLI
;
A
#
# COMPACT_ATOMS: atom_id res chain seq x y z
N MET A 1 92.30 -27.15 29.90
CA MET A 1 91.52 -26.43 28.87
C MET A 1 92.47 -25.52 28.12
N SER A 2 92.65 -25.73 26.81
CA SER A 2 93.59 -24.91 26.01
C SER A 2 92.97 -23.57 25.62
N LEU A 3 93.81 -22.60 25.21
CA LEU A 3 93.33 -21.33 24.63
C LEU A 3 92.44 -21.57 23.40
N ILE A 4 92.80 -22.56 22.58
CA ILE A 4 92.04 -22.97 21.40
C ILE A 4 90.64 -23.46 21.78
N GLN A 5 90.51 -24.28 22.84
CA GLN A 5 89.19 -24.70 23.33
C GLN A 5 88.34 -23.50 23.76
N ARG A 6 88.90 -22.56 24.52
CA ARG A 6 88.18 -21.38 24.99
C ARG A 6 87.67 -20.49 23.85
N ILE A 7 88.49 -20.33 22.80
CA ILE A 7 88.11 -19.55 21.62
C ILE A 7 87.00 -20.28 20.83
N THR A 8 87.11 -21.59 20.65
CA THR A 8 86.10 -22.41 20.00
C THR A 8 84.77 -22.36 20.75
N ASP A 9 84.78 -22.49 22.07
CA ASP A 9 83.59 -22.45 22.92
C ASP A 9 82.89 -21.08 22.83
N LEU A 10 83.66 -19.99 22.83
CA LEU A 10 83.14 -18.63 22.64
C LEU A 10 82.49 -18.48 21.26
N ALA A 11 83.16 -18.92 20.20
CA ALA A 11 82.64 -18.85 18.84
C ALA A 11 81.34 -19.66 18.68
N GLN A 12 81.28 -20.87 19.25
CA GLN A 12 80.08 -21.70 19.27
C GLN A 12 78.95 -21.05 20.06
N ARG A 13 79.24 -20.46 21.23
CA ARG A 13 78.22 -19.75 22.03
C ARG A 13 77.65 -18.56 21.27
N VAL A 14 78.48 -17.74 20.66
CA VAL A 14 78.05 -16.60 19.83
C VAL A 14 77.17 -17.08 18.67
N ALA A 15 77.55 -18.16 17.98
CA ALA A 15 76.75 -18.73 16.90
C ALA A 15 75.37 -19.20 17.36
N VAL A 16 75.28 -19.82 18.55
CA VAL A 16 74.01 -20.25 19.16
C VAL A 16 73.12 -19.05 19.52
N GLU A 17 73.68 -18.02 20.16
CA GLU A 17 72.94 -16.81 20.52
C GLU A 17 72.44 -16.06 19.27
N CYS A 18 73.27 -15.93 18.24
CA CYS A 18 72.85 -15.36 16.96
C CYS A 18 71.72 -16.16 16.30
N LYS A 19 71.75 -17.50 16.39
CA LYS A 19 70.66 -18.36 15.89
C LYS A 19 69.36 -18.15 16.66
N ALA A 20 69.43 -18.01 17.99
CA ALA A 20 68.28 -17.71 18.83
C ALA A 20 67.69 -16.33 18.53
N LEU A 21 68.53 -15.29 18.46
CA LEU A 21 68.11 -13.93 18.07
C LEU A 21 67.46 -13.91 16.68
N ARG A 22 68.04 -14.62 15.70
CA ARG A 22 67.43 -14.73 14.35
C ARG A 22 66.06 -15.40 14.41
N THR A 23 65.89 -16.41 15.24
CA THR A 23 64.60 -17.08 15.47
C THR A 23 63.58 -16.13 16.11
N LEU A 24 63.96 -15.34 17.12
CA LEU A 24 63.09 -14.32 17.71
C LEU A 24 62.72 -13.20 16.71
N VAL A 25 63.70 -12.65 16.01
CA VAL A 25 63.51 -11.51 15.08
C VAL A 25 62.70 -11.91 13.84
N ASN A 26 62.84 -13.13 13.35
CA ASN A 26 62.03 -13.64 12.23
C ASN A 26 60.60 -14.03 12.65
N GLY A 27 60.20 -13.77 13.90
CA GLY A 27 58.88 -14.11 14.40
C GLY A 27 58.68 -15.60 14.71
N ASN A 28 59.74 -16.41 14.68
CA ASN A 28 59.69 -17.79 15.16
C ASN A 28 59.86 -17.82 16.69
N ALA A 29 59.03 -17.08 17.43
CA ALA A 29 58.95 -17.30 18.88
C ALA A 29 58.74 -18.80 19.13
N ALA A 30 59.41 -19.37 20.14
CA ALA A 30 59.42 -20.82 20.35
C ALA A 30 58.02 -21.40 20.64
N ASP A 31 57.05 -20.54 20.97
CA ASP A 31 55.67 -20.92 21.21
C ASP A 31 54.71 -20.19 20.24
N LEU A 32 54.43 -20.85 19.11
CA LEU A 32 53.37 -20.48 18.17
C LEU A 32 52.10 -21.33 18.38
N SER A 33 52.02 -22.09 19.48
CA SER A 33 50.93 -23.04 19.71
C SER A 33 49.57 -22.35 19.83
N ALA A 34 49.56 -21.12 20.35
CA ALA A 34 48.38 -20.28 20.54
C ALA A 34 47.80 -19.66 19.25
N LEU A 35 48.51 -19.72 18.11
CA LEU A 35 47.94 -19.28 16.84
C LEU A 35 46.71 -20.14 16.49
N THR A 36 45.62 -19.49 16.11
CA THR A 36 44.40 -20.15 15.62
C THR A 36 44.41 -20.38 14.11
N THR A 37 45.38 -19.78 13.39
CA THR A 37 45.63 -20.03 11.97
C THR A 37 46.17 -21.45 11.76
N THR A 38 45.97 -21.97 10.55
CA THR A 38 46.44 -23.30 10.15
C THR A 38 47.96 -23.31 9.96
N ALA A 39 48.53 -22.22 9.44
CA ALA A 39 49.95 -22.08 9.14
C ALA A 39 50.78 -21.65 10.37
N LYS A 40 51.13 -22.60 11.26
CA LYS A 40 51.90 -22.35 12.50
C LYS A 40 53.43 -22.42 12.34
N GLY A 41 53.95 -22.55 11.12
CA GLY A 41 55.38 -22.74 10.86
C GLY A 41 56.24 -21.48 11.08
N ASN A 42 55.63 -20.29 10.96
CA ASN A 42 56.17 -18.97 11.33
C ASN A 42 55.05 -17.92 11.22
N LEU A 43 55.27 -16.72 11.79
CA LEU A 43 54.29 -15.63 11.76
C LEU A 43 53.97 -15.10 10.35
N VAL A 44 54.94 -15.12 9.42
CA VAL A 44 54.73 -14.61 8.05
C VAL A 44 53.70 -15.46 7.32
N LEU A 45 53.77 -16.79 7.46
CA LEU A 45 52.80 -17.70 6.86
C LEU A 45 51.40 -17.52 7.45
N ALA A 46 51.29 -17.36 8.78
CA ALA A 46 50.02 -17.09 9.46
C ALA A 46 49.38 -15.76 9.00
N VAL A 47 50.18 -14.71 8.83
CA VAL A 47 49.71 -13.41 8.32
C VAL A 47 49.23 -13.52 6.87
N ASN A 48 49.95 -14.25 6.03
CA ASN A 48 49.54 -14.47 4.64
C ASN A 48 48.24 -15.29 4.53
N GLU A 49 48.02 -16.27 5.41
CA GLU A 49 46.74 -17.00 5.52
C GLU A 49 45.59 -16.04 5.86
N LEU A 50 45.76 -15.19 6.87
CA LEU A 50 44.75 -14.20 7.26
C LEU A 50 44.47 -13.21 6.11
N LYS A 51 45.51 -12.71 5.44
CA LYS A 51 45.33 -11.82 4.28
C LYS A 51 44.54 -12.51 3.17
N SER A 52 44.84 -13.77 2.86
CA SER A 52 44.11 -14.52 1.85
C SER A 52 42.63 -14.72 2.25
N ALA A 53 42.34 -14.92 3.53
CA ALA A 53 40.96 -15.02 4.01
C ALA A 53 40.21 -13.67 3.90
N ILE A 54 40.87 -12.56 4.20
CA ILE A 54 40.31 -11.20 4.02
C ILE A 54 40.09 -10.91 2.52
N ASP A 55 41.08 -11.20 1.68
CA ASP A 55 40.96 -11.02 0.23
C ASP A 55 39.84 -11.91 -0.34
N ALA A 56 39.65 -13.13 0.18
CA ALA A 56 38.54 -14.00 -0.18
C ALA A 56 37.17 -13.49 0.32
N LEU A 57 37.11 -12.84 1.49
CA LEU A 57 35.89 -12.17 1.96
C LEU A 57 35.53 -10.97 1.08
N VAL A 58 36.54 -10.23 0.63
CA VAL A 58 36.37 -9.08 -0.28
C VAL A 58 36.02 -9.56 -1.70
N ALA A 59 36.71 -10.57 -2.23
CA ALA A 59 36.53 -11.08 -3.58
C ALA A 59 35.29 -11.99 -3.73
N GLY A 60 34.96 -12.76 -2.69
CA GLY A 60 33.73 -13.54 -2.58
C GLY A 60 32.50 -12.68 -2.33
N GLY A 61 32.66 -11.34 -2.27
CA GLY A 61 31.57 -10.41 -2.07
C GLY A 61 30.81 -10.69 -0.79
N GLY A 62 31.50 -10.83 0.35
CA GLY A 62 30.84 -10.94 1.66
C GLY A 62 29.74 -9.88 1.73
N ALA A 63 28.48 -10.33 1.69
CA ALA A 63 27.31 -9.59 1.17
C ALA A 63 27.58 -8.09 0.97
N ALA A 64 28.12 -7.72 -0.20
CA ALA A 64 28.41 -6.32 -0.48
C ALA A 64 27.07 -5.57 -0.55
N ILE A 65 26.73 -4.88 0.54
CA ILE A 65 25.56 -4.03 0.62
C ILE A 65 25.85 -2.79 -0.22
N ASN A 66 25.06 -2.57 -1.26
CA ASN A 66 25.21 -1.43 -2.16
C ASN A 66 23.85 -0.82 -2.49
N ASP A 67 23.46 0.24 -1.79
CA ASP A 67 22.18 0.92 -1.96
C ASP A 67 22.13 1.86 -3.17
N ALA A 68 23.25 2.05 -3.87
CA ALA A 68 23.32 2.97 -5.02
C ALA A 68 22.89 2.31 -6.34
N THR A 69 23.07 0.99 -6.48
CA THR A 69 22.81 0.27 -7.75
C THR A 69 22.27 -1.12 -7.53
N THR A 70 21.28 -1.53 -8.32
CA THR A 70 20.82 -2.93 -8.40
C THR A 70 21.75 -3.74 -9.30
N THR A 71 22.32 -4.82 -8.76
CA THR A 71 23.18 -5.73 -9.54
C THR A 71 22.89 -7.18 -9.12
N THR A 72 23.36 -8.15 -9.90
CA THR A 72 23.25 -9.57 -9.54
C THR A 72 24.29 -10.03 -8.52
N THR A 73 25.26 -9.16 -8.20
CA THR A 73 26.41 -9.46 -7.34
C THR A 73 26.35 -8.76 -5.98
N THR A 74 25.40 -7.86 -5.77
CA THR A 74 25.23 -7.08 -4.55
C THR A 74 23.79 -7.11 -4.07
N THR A 75 23.57 -6.92 -2.77
CA THR A 75 22.23 -6.77 -2.18
C THR A 75 22.03 -5.35 -1.67
N TRP A 76 20.78 -4.95 -1.49
CA TRP A 76 20.44 -3.73 -0.74
C TRP A 76 20.48 -3.96 0.77
N SER A 77 20.64 -2.87 1.51
CA SER A 77 20.47 -2.84 2.96
C SER A 77 18.99 -3.08 3.30
N SER A 78 18.74 -3.62 4.50
CA SER A 78 17.36 -3.80 4.99
C SER A 78 16.59 -2.48 5.06
N SER A 79 17.28 -1.38 5.37
CA SER A 79 16.71 -0.02 5.37
C SER A 79 16.26 0.40 3.98
N LYS A 80 17.11 0.23 2.96
CA LYS A 80 16.77 0.57 1.57
C LYS A 80 15.60 -0.27 1.05
N ILE A 81 15.61 -1.57 1.33
CA ILE A 81 14.50 -2.47 0.97
C ILE A 81 13.19 -2.00 1.59
N ALA A 82 13.18 -1.65 2.88
CA ALA A 82 11.98 -1.17 3.56
C ALA A 82 11.45 0.15 2.96
N THR A 83 12.35 1.08 2.61
CA THR A 83 11.98 2.34 1.94
C THR A 83 11.36 2.08 0.56
N GLU A 84 12.01 1.31 -0.31
CA GLU A 84 11.52 1.05 -1.67
C GLU A 84 10.16 0.34 -1.66
N ILE A 85 10.00 -0.65 -0.77
CA ILE A 85 8.70 -1.33 -0.59
C ILE A 85 7.62 -0.34 -0.13
N GLY A 86 7.95 0.56 0.81
CA GLY A 86 7.03 1.59 1.28
C GLY A 86 6.57 2.54 0.17
N ASP A 87 7.52 2.99 -0.66
CA ASP A 87 7.26 3.91 -1.77
C ASP A 87 6.44 3.23 -2.88
N GLU A 88 6.72 1.97 -3.20
CA GLU A 88 5.93 1.18 -4.15
C GLU A 88 4.50 0.95 -3.64
N ILE A 89 4.32 0.64 -2.35
CA ILE A 89 2.99 0.49 -1.74
C ILE A 89 2.22 1.82 -1.79
N ALA A 90 2.86 2.93 -1.44
CA ALA A 90 2.23 4.24 -1.51
C ALA A 90 1.79 4.60 -2.94
N THR A 91 2.64 4.30 -3.92
CA THR A 91 2.34 4.49 -5.35
C THR A 91 1.17 3.61 -5.79
N ALA A 92 1.16 2.33 -5.41
CA ALA A 92 0.08 1.41 -5.72
C ALA A 92 -1.25 1.84 -5.09
N LEU A 93 -1.23 2.33 -3.85
CA LEU A 93 -2.41 2.88 -3.18
C LEU A 93 -2.92 4.14 -3.88
N ALA A 94 -2.04 5.06 -4.26
CA ALA A 94 -2.42 6.26 -5.02
C ALA A 94 -3.01 5.91 -6.38
N ALA A 95 -2.46 4.91 -7.07
CA ALA A 95 -3.00 4.40 -8.33
C ALA A 95 -4.38 3.73 -8.14
N LEU A 96 -4.56 2.94 -7.08
CA LEU A 96 -5.83 2.30 -6.77
C LEU A 96 -6.92 3.32 -6.40
N THR A 97 -6.54 4.35 -5.65
CA THR A 97 -7.45 5.38 -5.13
C THR A 97 -7.63 6.56 -6.08
N SER A 98 -6.99 6.56 -7.25
CA SER A 98 -6.93 7.64 -8.25
C SER A 98 -8.26 8.40 -8.46
N GLY A 99 -8.53 9.41 -7.61
CA GLY A 99 -9.77 10.18 -7.59
C GLY A 99 -10.98 9.52 -6.92
N ALA A 100 -10.89 8.27 -6.46
CA ALA A 100 -11.99 7.54 -5.84
C ALA A 100 -12.54 8.19 -4.56
N PRO A 101 -11.72 8.70 -3.60
CA PRO A 101 -12.25 9.39 -2.43
C PRO A 101 -13.10 10.60 -2.80
N GLY A 102 -12.60 11.47 -3.69
CA GLY A 102 -13.37 12.62 -4.15
C GLY A 102 -14.63 12.24 -4.95
N ALA A 103 -14.58 11.16 -5.72
CA ALA A 103 -15.77 10.63 -6.40
C ALA A 103 -16.82 10.10 -5.42
N LEU A 104 -16.39 9.38 -4.37
CA LEU A 104 -17.28 8.92 -3.31
C LEU A 104 -17.90 10.09 -2.54
N ASP A 105 -17.12 11.13 -2.24
CA ASP A 105 -17.64 12.36 -1.63
C ASP A 105 -18.73 13.00 -2.51
N THR A 106 -18.51 13.13 -3.82
CA THR A 106 -19.56 13.64 -4.73
C THR A 106 -20.79 12.74 -4.83
N LEU A 107 -20.65 11.42 -4.70
CA LEU A 107 -21.79 10.50 -4.68
C LEU A 107 -22.59 10.62 -3.39
N ASP A 108 -21.93 10.81 -2.24
CA ASP A 108 -22.56 11.05 -0.95
C ASP A 108 -23.31 12.39 -0.94
N GLU A 109 -22.69 13.46 -1.44
CA GLU A 109 -23.34 14.77 -1.61
C GLU A 109 -24.58 14.70 -2.52
N LEU A 110 -24.52 13.92 -3.60
CA LEU A 110 -25.66 13.71 -4.50
C LEU A 110 -26.77 12.89 -3.83
N ALA A 111 -26.42 11.82 -3.09
CA ALA A 111 -27.38 11.01 -2.35
C ALA A 111 -28.13 11.86 -1.31
N ALA A 112 -27.39 12.67 -0.55
CA ALA A 112 -27.93 13.61 0.42
C ALA A 112 -28.83 14.66 -0.25
N ALA A 113 -28.42 15.22 -1.40
CA ALA A 113 -29.23 16.16 -2.17
C ALA A 113 -30.54 15.53 -2.71
N LEU A 114 -30.56 14.22 -2.92
CA LEU A 114 -31.74 13.43 -3.31
C LEU A 114 -32.53 12.89 -2.10
N GLY A 115 -32.14 13.26 -0.88
CA GLY A 115 -32.84 12.91 0.36
C GLY A 115 -32.62 11.49 0.85
N ASP A 116 -31.50 10.85 0.47
CA ASP A 116 -31.11 9.51 0.92
C ASP A 116 -32.19 8.43 0.71
N ASP A 117 -33.05 8.60 -0.30
CA ASP A 117 -34.15 7.68 -0.59
C ASP A 117 -33.67 6.49 -1.44
N ALA A 118 -33.47 5.33 -0.79
CA ALA A 118 -33.11 4.08 -1.47
C ALA A 118 -34.13 3.63 -2.54
N ASN A 119 -35.37 4.13 -2.47
CA ASN A 119 -36.44 3.86 -3.43
C ASN A 119 -36.79 5.10 -4.27
N PHE A 120 -35.88 6.07 -4.41
CA PHE A 120 -36.12 7.36 -5.06
C PHE A 120 -36.95 7.24 -6.36
N ALA A 121 -36.57 6.33 -7.26
CA ALA A 121 -37.28 6.11 -8.51
C ALA A 121 -38.75 5.68 -8.30
N SER A 122 -39.02 4.78 -7.35
CA SER A 122 -40.37 4.33 -6.99
C SER A 122 -41.17 5.43 -6.29
N THR A 123 -40.55 6.17 -5.38
CA THR A 123 -41.15 7.30 -4.67
C THR A 123 -41.59 8.38 -5.64
N ILE A 124 -40.70 8.80 -6.55
CA ILE A 124 -41.00 9.79 -7.59
C ILE A 124 -42.07 9.26 -8.55
N THR A 125 -41.97 8.01 -9.01
CA THR A 125 -42.97 7.41 -9.91
C THR A 125 -44.36 7.37 -9.25
N THR A 126 -44.43 7.00 -7.97
CA THR A 126 -45.68 6.99 -7.20
C THR A 126 -46.24 8.41 -7.01
N ALA A 127 -45.38 9.37 -6.67
CA ALA A 127 -45.78 10.77 -6.51
C ALA A 127 -46.31 11.37 -7.83
N LEU A 128 -45.69 11.02 -8.96
CA LEU A 128 -46.15 11.38 -10.30
C LEU A 128 -47.46 10.68 -10.67
N GLY A 129 -47.62 9.41 -10.33
CA GLY A 129 -48.86 8.65 -10.56
C GLY A 129 -50.09 9.23 -9.85
N ASN A 130 -49.87 9.95 -8.75
CA ASN A 130 -50.92 10.67 -8.02
C ASN A 130 -51.29 12.04 -8.64
N ARG A 131 -50.57 12.52 -9.66
CA ARG A 131 -50.90 13.78 -10.35
C ARG A 131 -51.95 13.52 -11.43
N VAL A 132 -52.92 14.43 -11.54
CA VAL A 132 -53.92 14.38 -12.61
C VAL A 132 -53.25 14.65 -13.95
N ARG A 133 -53.41 13.72 -14.88
CA ARG A 133 -52.93 13.79 -16.26
C ARG A 133 -53.99 14.43 -17.15
N VAL A 134 -53.51 15.13 -18.17
CA VAL A 134 -54.34 15.75 -19.21
C VAL A 134 -54.25 15.03 -20.54
N ASP A 135 -53.29 14.11 -20.67
CA ASP A 135 -52.95 13.41 -21.91
C ASP A 135 -53.55 12.00 -22.00
N ALA A 136 -54.01 11.41 -20.89
CA ALA A 136 -54.76 10.16 -20.91
C ALA A 136 -55.65 9.96 -19.67
N ALA A 137 -56.58 9.01 -19.76
CA ALA A 137 -57.37 8.55 -18.63
C ALA A 137 -56.50 7.87 -17.56
N GLN A 138 -56.84 8.07 -16.28
CA GLN A 138 -56.15 7.49 -15.13
C GLN A 138 -57.09 6.66 -14.24
N SER A 139 -56.54 5.62 -13.62
CA SER A 139 -57.25 4.76 -12.66
C SER A 139 -57.15 5.28 -11.22
N LEU A 140 -57.47 6.55 -10.98
CA LEU A 140 -57.52 7.12 -9.62
C LEU A 140 -58.74 6.57 -8.88
N THR A 141 -58.56 6.25 -7.60
CA THR A 141 -59.67 5.85 -6.72
C THR A 141 -60.65 7.02 -6.51
N THR A 142 -61.92 6.73 -6.18
CA THR A 142 -62.93 7.77 -5.93
C THR A 142 -62.46 8.83 -4.91
N PRO A 143 -61.84 8.47 -3.76
CA PRO A 143 -61.30 9.47 -2.84
C PRO A 143 -60.20 10.34 -3.47
N GLN A 144 -59.28 9.76 -4.26
CA GLN A 144 -58.24 10.52 -4.96
C GLN A 144 -58.84 11.50 -5.98
N GLN A 145 -59.87 11.10 -6.71
CA GLN A 145 -60.56 11.98 -7.66
C GLN A 145 -61.25 13.15 -6.94
N VAL A 146 -61.89 12.90 -5.79
CA VAL A 146 -62.50 13.95 -4.97
C VAL A 146 -61.44 14.94 -4.49
N GLN A 147 -60.33 14.47 -3.91
CA GLN A 147 -59.25 15.32 -3.45
C GLN A 147 -58.64 16.14 -4.60
N ALA A 148 -58.42 15.51 -5.76
CA ALA A 148 -57.88 16.18 -6.93
C ALA A 148 -58.79 17.32 -7.42
N ARG A 149 -60.11 17.10 -7.48
CA ARG A 149 -61.09 18.15 -7.80
C ARG A 149 -61.11 19.27 -6.77
N SER A 150 -61.08 18.91 -5.48
CA SER A 150 -61.01 19.87 -4.38
C SER A 150 -59.78 20.78 -4.48
N ASN A 151 -58.60 20.23 -4.78
CA ASN A 151 -57.35 21.00 -4.91
C ASN A 151 -57.41 22.09 -5.99
N ILE A 152 -58.19 21.89 -7.06
CA ILE A 152 -58.32 22.83 -8.18
C ILE A 152 -59.66 23.60 -8.17
N GLY A 153 -60.50 23.39 -7.15
CA GLY A 153 -61.83 24.00 -7.07
C GLY A 153 -62.83 23.50 -8.13
N ALA A 154 -62.65 22.30 -8.67
CA ALA A 154 -63.58 21.70 -9.63
C ALA A 154 -64.75 21.00 -8.93
N GLN A 155 -65.94 21.06 -9.53
CA GLN A 155 -67.11 20.29 -9.11
C GLN A 155 -67.25 19.02 -9.95
N SER A 156 -67.81 17.95 -9.36
CA SER A 156 -68.18 16.75 -10.11
C SER A 156 -69.45 16.97 -10.93
N ALA A 157 -69.67 16.13 -11.94
CA ALA A 157 -70.92 16.11 -12.69
C ALA A 157 -72.15 15.91 -11.77
N ALA A 158 -72.01 15.09 -10.71
CA ALA A 158 -73.08 14.89 -9.74
C ALA A 158 -73.40 16.16 -8.92
N GLU A 159 -72.40 16.98 -8.62
CA GLU A 159 -72.57 18.25 -7.90
C GLU A 159 -73.13 19.37 -8.78
N ILE A 160 -72.80 19.36 -10.08
CA ILE A 160 -73.33 20.32 -11.07
C ILE A 160 -74.79 19.98 -11.44
N GLY A 161 -75.19 18.72 -11.34
CA GLY A 161 -76.50 18.24 -11.79
C GLY A 161 -76.51 17.90 -13.28
N ASP A 162 -77.68 17.89 -13.91
CA ASP A 162 -77.80 17.75 -15.37
C ASP A 162 -77.71 19.13 -16.03
N PRO A 163 -76.54 19.52 -16.59
CA PRO A 163 -76.39 20.82 -17.25
C PRO A 163 -77.20 20.92 -18.55
N GLU A 164 -77.71 19.81 -19.08
CA GLU A 164 -78.48 19.74 -20.32
C GLU A 164 -80.00 19.77 -20.06
N THR A 165 -80.45 19.88 -18.79
CA THR A 165 -81.87 19.96 -18.46
C THR A 165 -82.51 21.19 -19.12
N ASN A 166 -83.43 20.96 -20.05
CA ASN A 166 -84.20 22.02 -20.68
C ASN A 166 -85.35 22.49 -19.78
N TYR A 167 -85.11 23.55 -19.01
CA TYR A 167 -86.14 24.12 -18.14
C TYR A 167 -87.29 24.79 -18.91
N VAL A 168 -87.13 25.15 -20.19
CA VAL A 168 -88.20 25.73 -21.01
C VAL A 168 -89.30 24.71 -21.26
N THR A 169 -88.93 23.45 -21.54
CA THR A 169 -89.92 22.38 -21.72
C THR A 169 -90.67 22.08 -20.43
N THR A 170 -89.97 22.05 -19.28
CA THR A 170 -90.58 21.83 -17.97
C THR A 170 -91.55 22.95 -17.59
N PHE A 171 -91.15 24.21 -17.84
CA PHE A 171 -92.00 25.38 -17.59
C PHE A 171 -93.26 25.37 -18.45
N ASN A 172 -93.13 25.11 -19.76
CA ASN A 172 -94.27 25.07 -20.67
C ASN A 172 -95.26 23.94 -20.35
N ALA A 173 -94.79 22.81 -19.85
CA ALA A 173 -95.65 21.70 -19.42
C ALA A 173 -96.49 22.04 -18.17
N GLY A 174 -96.03 22.95 -17.31
CA GLY A 174 -96.74 23.37 -16.10
C GLY A 174 -97.72 24.54 -16.29
N LEU A 175 -97.78 25.13 -17.49
CA LEU A 175 -98.73 26.19 -17.85
C LEU A 175 -100.10 25.66 -18.32
N ILE A 176 -100.24 24.34 -18.40
CA ILE A 176 -101.49 23.62 -18.72
C ILE A 176 -102.29 23.44 -17.42
#